data_AF-A0A2E6SCK6-F1
#
_entry.id   AF-A0A2E6SCK6-F1
#
_cell.length_a   1.000
_cell.length_b   1.000
_cell.length_c   1.000
_cell.angle_alpha   90.00
_cell.angle_beta   90.00
_cell.angle_gamma   90.00
#
_symmetry.space_group_name_H-M   'P 1'
#
loop_
_entity.id
_entity.type
_entity.pdbx_description
1 polymer ?
#
loop_
_entity_poly.entity_id
_entity_poly.type
_entity_poly.pdbx_seq_one_letter_code
_entity_poly.pdbx_strand_id
1 'polypeptide(L)'
;MIDVKFDFGTDTPKGKDPDTWSPSLCAHHKFLWSKELPSGGVFELNSENSAPFYLRHKSHLGDFCLSSDTVVPTFRKQKLLTKIFEEDPPDLRNFGGLGYTIGGMMIYPANPIDGKWTINQARGCTGRIRDRFDYTVECVRRYYLGEKSPLSDVFSRYADFFELFDDFAGYVKFFLLQDIVSTDFSSVRFFTPFDDFQSTLPIPRSKDDYIDYKSRAIDFLNARNDRIQKWTLQNIKN
;
A
#
# COMPACT_ATOMS: atom_id res chain seq x y z
N MET A 1 0.83 -19.43 -8.17
CA MET A 1 0.28 -19.50 -6.80
C MET A 1 0.93 -18.39 -6.00
N ILE A 2 0.16 -17.61 -5.24
CA ILE A 2 0.66 -16.53 -4.38
C ILE A 2 1.18 -17.15 -3.09
N ASP A 3 2.41 -16.79 -2.69
CA ASP A 3 2.94 -17.12 -1.37
C ASP A 3 2.91 -15.85 -0.50
N VAL A 4 1.91 -15.78 0.39
CA VAL A 4 1.70 -14.62 1.27
C VAL A 4 2.75 -14.49 2.38
N LYS A 5 3.63 -15.48 2.54
CA LYS A 5 4.74 -15.46 3.49
C LYS A 5 6.08 -15.17 2.81
N PHE A 6 6.11 -15.06 1.48
CA PHE A 6 7.33 -14.78 0.74
C PHE A 6 7.82 -13.36 1.05
N ASP A 7 9.08 -13.26 1.47
CA ASP A 7 9.78 -11.98 1.64
C ASP A 7 10.43 -11.60 0.31
N PHE A 8 9.91 -10.56 -0.34
CA PHE A 8 10.41 -10.07 -1.64
C PHE A 8 11.84 -9.53 -1.58
N GLY A 9 12.41 -9.29 -0.39
CA GLY A 9 13.82 -9.00 -0.24
C GLY A 9 14.73 -10.19 -0.60
N THR A 10 14.22 -11.42 -0.57
CA THR A 10 15.03 -12.64 -0.74
C THR A 10 15.39 -12.96 -2.18
N ASP A 11 14.57 -12.54 -3.15
CA ASP A 11 14.85 -12.66 -4.59
C ASP A 11 15.34 -11.35 -5.23
N THR A 12 15.54 -10.32 -4.41
CA THR A 12 16.04 -9.02 -4.84
C THR A 12 17.56 -8.98 -4.82
N PRO A 13 18.24 -8.53 -5.90
CA PRO A 13 19.69 -8.39 -5.90
C PRO A 13 20.20 -7.49 -4.76
N LYS A 14 21.36 -7.83 -4.18
CA LYS A 14 21.92 -7.07 -3.04
C LYS A 14 22.06 -5.58 -3.37
N GLY A 15 21.50 -4.74 -2.49
CA GLY A 15 21.54 -3.28 -2.64
C GLY A 15 20.51 -2.71 -3.62
N LYS A 16 19.60 -3.54 -4.13
CA LYS A 16 18.45 -3.11 -4.92
C LYS A 16 17.18 -3.07 -4.08
N ASP A 17 16.21 -2.33 -4.59
CA ASP A 17 14.90 -2.16 -4.01
C ASP A 17 13.94 -3.27 -4.52
N PRO A 18 13.31 -4.05 -3.63
CA PRO A 18 12.34 -5.08 -4.04
C PRO A 18 11.22 -4.54 -4.91
N ASP A 19 10.77 -3.30 -4.67
CA ASP A 19 9.67 -2.67 -5.40
C ASP A 19 9.96 -2.52 -6.91
N THR A 20 11.25 -2.51 -7.27
CA THR A 20 11.72 -2.37 -8.65
C THR A 20 12.34 -3.66 -9.21
N TRP A 21 12.91 -4.52 -8.35
CA TRP A 21 13.78 -5.61 -8.78
C TRP A 21 13.30 -7.01 -8.40
N SER A 22 12.27 -7.17 -7.57
CA SER A 22 11.74 -8.50 -7.23
C SER A 22 10.85 -9.05 -8.36
N PRO A 23 11.25 -10.13 -9.06
CA PRO A 23 10.38 -10.77 -10.04
C PRO A 23 9.16 -11.41 -9.37
N SER A 24 9.30 -11.92 -8.14
CA SER A 24 8.18 -12.52 -7.40
C SER A 24 7.13 -11.45 -7.06
N LEU A 25 7.53 -10.27 -6.59
CA LEU A 25 6.60 -9.17 -6.30
C LEU A 25 5.81 -8.77 -7.56
N CYS A 26 6.51 -8.61 -8.69
CA CYS A 26 5.88 -8.29 -9.96
C CYS A 26 4.84 -9.35 -10.36
N ALA A 27 5.19 -10.63 -10.27
CA ALA A 27 4.28 -11.74 -10.57
C ALA A 27 3.07 -11.79 -9.62
N HIS A 28 3.28 -11.49 -8.33
CA HIS A 28 2.20 -11.43 -7.34
C HIS A 28 1.21 -10.32 -7.66
N HIS A 29 1.69 -9.12 -7.92
CA HIS A 29 0.84 -8.00 -8.32
C HIS A 29 0.11 -8.25 -9.64
N LYS A 30 0.81 -8.79 -10.66
CA LYS A 30 0.18 -9.16 -11.93
C LYS A 30 -0.99 -10.12 -11.72
N PHE A 31 -0.81 -11.17 -10.92
CA PHE A 31 -1.86 -12.14 -10.66
C PHE A 31 -3.02 -11.55 -9.84
N LEU A 32 -2.74 -10.81 -8.77
CA LEU A 32 -3.77 -10.33 -7.84
C LEU A 32 -4.64 -9.22 -8.42
N TRP A 33 -4.06 -8.38 -9.26
CA TRP A 33 -4.69 -7.16 -9.73
C TRP A 33 -5.11 -7.25 -11.21
N SER A 34 -4.79 -8.33 -11.92
CA SER A 34 -5.42 -8.66 -13.21
C SER A 34 -6.77 -9.34 -12.99
N LYS A 35 -7.79 -8.54 -12.64
CA LYS A 35 -9.14 -9.04 -12.36
C LYS A 35 -10.22 -8.03 -12.73
N GLU A 36 -11.46 -8.46 -12.60
CA GLU A 36 -12.64 -7.65 -12.88
C GLU A 36 -12.70 -6.42 -11.96
N LEU A 37 -12.98 -5.28 -12.57
CA LEU A 37 -13.30 -4.01 -11.92
C LEU A 37 -14.79 -3.98 -11.56
N PRO A 38 -15.20 -3.10 -10.63
CA PRO A 38 -16.60 -2.86 -10.32
C PRO A 38 -17.50 -2.59 -11.55
N SER A 39 -16.96 -1.95 -12.58
CA SER A 39 -17.64 -1.68 -13.85
C SER A 39 -17.83 -2.91 -14.77
N GLY A 40 -17.26 -4.07 -14.42
CA GLY A 40 -17.28 -5.32 -15.20
C GLY A 40 -16.13 -5.46 -16.21
N GLY A 41 -15.35 -4.40 -16.43
CA GLY A 41 -14.13 -4.46 -17.24
C GLY A 41 -13.00 -5.22 -16.55
N VAL A 42 -12.06 -5.81 -17.29
CA VAL A 42 -10.91 -6.52 -16.70
C VAL A 42 -9.68 -5.62 -16.69
N PHE A 43 -9.09 -5.40 -15.51
CA PHE A 43 -7.86 -4.63 -15.34
C PHE A 43 -6.61 -5.48 -15.62
N GLU A 44 -6.49 -6.02 -16.82
CA GLU A 44 -5.38 -6.91 -17.18
C GLU A 44 -4.03 -6.18 -17.10
N LEU A 45 -3.10 -6.73 -16.32
CA LEU A 45 -1.75 -6.22 -16.16
C LEU A 45 -0.75 -7.05 -16.96
N ASN A 46 0.12 -6.36 -17.68
CA ASN A 46 1.29 -6.92 -18.31
C ASN A 46 2.54 -6.44 -17.59
N SER A 47 3.57 -7.29 -17.54
CA SER A 47 4.84 -6.97 -16.91
C SER A 47 5.93 -6.88 -17.96
N GLU A 48 6.93 -6.03 -17.73
CA GLU A 48 8.16 -6.06 -18.51
C GLU A 48 8.88 -7.42 -18.34
N ASN A 49 9.61 -7.86 -19.36
CA ASN A 49 10.32 -9.15 -19.34
C ASN A 49 11.63 -9.11 -18.51
N SER A 50 12.08 -7.92 -18.12
CA SER A 50 13.27 -7.72 -17.27
C SER A 50 13.12 -6.51 -16.37
N ALA A 51 13.85 -6.51 -15.26
CA ALA A 51 13.90 -5.36 -14.35
C ALA A 51 14.43 -4.10 -15.07
N PRO A 52 13.99 -2.88 -14.69
CA PRO A 52 13.03 -2.57 -13.62
C PRO A 52 11.61 -3.07 -13.94
N PHE A 53 10.99 -3.78 -13.00
CA PHE A 53 9.69 -4.41 -13.19
C PHE A 53 8.56 -3.39 -13.00
N TYR A 54 8.04 -2.88 -14.13
CA TYR A 54 6.79 -2.12 -14.15
C TYR A 54 5.63 -3.00 -14.59
N LEU A 55 4.44 -2.67 -14.08
CA LEU A 55 3.18 -3.25 -14.56
C LEU A 55 2.48 -2.24 -15.45
N ARG A 56 1.95 -2.70 -16.57
CA ARG A 56 1.22 -1.88 -17.53
C ARG A 56 -0.18 -2.40 -17.74
N HIS A 57 -1.13 -1.48 -17.73
CA HIS A 57 -2.48 -1.70 -18.25
C HIS A 57 -2.67 -0.79 -19.46
N LYS A 58 -3.22 -1.32 -20.56
CA LYS A 58 -3.62 -0.49 -21.70
C LYS A 58 -4.87 -1.06 -22.35
N SER A 59 -5.99 -0.37 -22.20
CA SER A 59 -7.26 -0.72 -22.81
C SER A 59 -8.16 0.52 -22.98
N HIS A 60 -9.44 0.31 -23.30
CA HIS A 60 -10.43 1.40 -23.27
C HIS A 60 -10.68 1.94 -21.85
N LEU A 61 -10.25 1.22 -20.80
CA LEU A 61 -10.33 1.65 -19.39
C LEU A 61 -9.19 2.62 -19.01
N GLY A 62 -8.19 2.80 -19.87
CA GLY A 62 -7.06 3.70 -19.64
C GLY A 62 -5.69 3.10 -20.00
N ASP A 63 -4.65 3.91 -19.83
CA ASP A 63 -3.23 3.55 -20.04
C ASP A 63 -2.45 3.89 -18.77
N PHE A 64 -2.12 2.86 -17.99
CA PHE A 64 -1.50 3.01 -16.68
C PHE A 64 -0.16 2.29 -16.64
N CYS A 65 0.88 3.00 -16.22
CA CYS A 65 2.14 2.41 -15.77
C CYS A 65 2.13 2.41 -14.24
N LEU A 66 2.30 1.25 -13.62
CA LEU A 66 2.13 1.03 -12.19
C LEU A 66 3.45 0.55 -11.58
N SER A 67 3.77 1.08 -10.40
CA SER A 67 4.92 0.67 -9.59
C SER A 67 4.47 0.20 -8.21
N SER A 68 5.14 -0.81 -7.69
CA SER A 68 4.96 -1.23 -6.30
C SER A 68 5.58 -0.22 -5.33
N ASP A 69 5.10 -0.22 -4.10
CA ASP A 69 5.77 0.38 -2.95
C ASP A 69 5.22 -0.25 -1.66
N THR A 70 6.09 -0.33 -0.65
CA THR A 70 5.70 -0.71 0.72
C THR A 70 4.71 0.30 1.31
N VAL A 71 3.75 -0.17 2.10
CA VAL A 71 2.76 0.72 2.71
C VAL A 71 2.89 0.90 4.20
N VAL A 72 3.57 -0.01 4.91
CA VAL A 72 3.72 0.09 6.37
C VAL A 72 5.16 0.48 6.71
N PRO A 73 5.43 1.74 7.08
CA PRO A 73 6.75 2.15 7.50
C PRO A 73 7.07 1.57 8.88
N THR A 74 8.27 1.02 9.03
CA THR A 74 8.78 0.59 10.35
C THR A 74 9.19 1.76 11.23
N PHE A 75 9.35 2.95 10.64
CA PHE A 75 9.90 4.17 11.24
C PHE A 75 11.29 4.03 11.89
N ARG A 76 12.00 2.91 11.69
CA ARG A 76 13.30 2.62 12.32
C ARG A 76 14.37 3.70 12.08
N LYS A 77 14.34 4.35 10.90
CA LYS A 77 15.29 5.40 10.52
C LYS A 77 14.93 6.79 11.08
N GLN A 78 13.80 6.93 11.78
CA GLN A 78 13.41 8.21 12.37
C GLN A 78 14.24 8.48 13.62
N LYS A 79 14.98 9.59 13.63
CA LYS A 79 15.90 9.98 14.72
C LYS A 79 15.26 9.91 16.10
N LEU A 80 13.97 10.24 16.21
CA LEU A 80 13.23 10.18 17.46
C LEU A 80 13.14 8.75 18.00
N LEU A 81 12.87 7.78 17.12
CA LEU A 81 12.74 6.36 17.48
C LEU A 81 14.11 5.68 17.64
N THR A 82 15.13 6.11 16.91
CA THR A 82 16.51 5.63 17.12
C THR A 82 17.02 5.96 18.53
N LYS A 83 16.52 7.02 19.16
CA LYS A 83 16.82 7.32 20.58
C LYS A 83 16.01 6.48 21.57
N ILE A 84 14.83 6.00 21.15
CA ILE A 84 13.92 5.20 21.99
C ILE A 84 14.34 3.73 22.01
N PHE A 85 14.98 3.25 20.93
CA PHE A 85 15.49 1.89 20.79
C PHE A 85 17.03 1.90 20.77
N GLU A 86 17.66 1.61 21.91
CA GLU A 86 19.13 1.49 22.02
C GLU A 86 19.66 0.22 21.30
N GLU A 87 18.84 -0.82 21.20
CA GLU A 87 19.10 -2.03 20.43
C GLU A 87 17.90 -2.33 19.53
N ASP A 88 18.13 -3.06 18.43
CA ASP A 88 17.10 -3.48 17.48
C ASP A 88 16.53 -4.83 17.96
N PRO A 89 15.45 -4.88 18.77
CA PRO A 89 14.94 -6.16 19.25
C PRO A 89 14.61 -7.07 18.05
N PRO A 90 14.82 -8.39 18.15
CA PRO A 90 14.54 -9.35 17.07
C PRO A 90 13.16 -9.17 16.41
N ASP A 91 12.19 -8.71 17.18
CA ASP A 91 10.83 -8.38 16.78
C ASP A 91 10.74 -7.29 15.69
N LEU A 92 11.68 -6.34 15.62
CA LEU A 92 11.72 -5.30 14.57
C LEU A 92 12.15 -5.84 13.20
N ARG A 93 13.06 -6.83 13.17
CA ARG A 93 13.46 -7.48 11.93
C ARG A 93 12.30 -8.30 11.35
N ASN A 94 11.56 -8.98 12.22
CA ASN A 94 10.35 -9.70 11.83
C ASN A 94 9.28 -8.74 11.29
N PHE A 95 9.08 -7.58 11.93
CA PHE A 95 8.17 -6.56 11.42
C PHE A 95 8.59 -6.01 10.05
N GLY A 96 9.89 -5.75 9.86
CA GLY A 96 10.43 -5.34 8.57
C GLY A 96 10.15 -6.36 7.46
N GLY A 97 10.46 -7.63 7.69
CA GLY A 97 10.19 -8.71 6.73
C GLY A 97 8.70 -8.88 6.43
N LEU A 98 7.83 -8.72 7.44
CA LEU A 98 6.37 -8.77 7.24
C LEU A 98 5.87 -7.64 6.31
N GLY A 99 6.49 -6.46 6.38
CA GLY A 99 6.22 -5.36 5.44
C GLY A 99 6.60 -5.68 4.00
N TYR A 100 7.51 -6.64 3.78
CA TYR A 100 7.92 -7.12 2.46
C TYR A 100 7.20 -8.39 2.00
N THR A 101 6.09 -8.78 2.65
CA THR A 101 5.16 -9.74 2.05
C THR A 101 4.08 -9.00 1.25
N ILE A 102 3.28 -9.74 0.47
CA ILE A 102 2.29 -9.13 -0.43
C ILE A 102 1.23 -8.28 0.30
N GLY A 103 0.91 -8.59 1.56
CA GLY A 103 0.03 -7.77 2.40
C GLY A 103 0.60 -6.39 2.74
N GLY A 104 1.93 -6.23 2.71
CA GLY A 104 2.61 -4.95 2.92
C GLY A 104 2.85 -4.14 1.65
N MET A 105 2.46 -4.66 0.48
CA MET A 105 2.71 -4.02 -0.81
C MET A 105 1.42 -3.46 -1.43
N MET A 106 1.57 -2.36 -2.17
CA MET A 106 0.53 -1.76 -3.00
C MET A 106 1.10 -1.32 -4.34
N ILE A 107 0.23 -1.14 -5.33
CA ILE A 107 0.59 -0.55 -6.62
C ILE A 107 -0.17 0.76 -6.84
N TYR A 108 0.50 1.72 -7.45
CA TYR A 108 -0.08 3.01 -7.86
C TYR A 108 0.52 3.47 -9.20
N PRO A 109 -0.15 4.39 -9.92
CA PRO A 109 0.43 5.08 -11.06
C PRO A 109 1.83 5.62 -10.79
N ALA A 110 2.77 5.23 -11.66
CA ALA A 110 4.19 5.51 -11.56
C ALA A 110 4.61 6.72 -12.41
N ASN A 111 3.77 7.15 -13.36
CA ASN A 111 4.06 8.28 -14.23
C ASN A 111 3.79 9.61 -13.51
N PRO A 112 4.78 10.50 -13.38
CA PRO A 112 4.54 11.87 -12.93
C PRO A 112 3.63 12.60 -13.93
N ILE A 113 2.65 13.35 -13.41
CA ILE A 113 1.78 14.22 -14.20
C ILE A 113 2.16 15.67 -13.90
N ASP A 114 2.39 16.47 -14.94
CA ASP A 114 2.86 17.86 -14.87
C ASP A 114 4.14 18.06 -14.06
N GLY A 115 5.03 17.06 -14.04
CA GLY A 115 6.26 17.08 -13.25
C GLY A 115 6.04 17.08 -11.74
N LYS A 116 4.82 16.81 -11.27
CA LYS A 116 4.48 16.73 -9.83
C LYS A 116 4.68 15.32 -9.31
N TRP A 117 4.71 15.19 -7.98
CA TRP A 117 4.86 13.91 -7.31
C TRP A 117 3.78 12.91 -7.70
N THR A 118 4.21 11.65 -7.86
CA THR A 118 3.34 10.47 -7.92
C THR A 118 2.67 10.21 -6.57
N ILE A 119 1.72 9.28 -6.53
CA ILE A 119 1.06 8.89 -5.26
C ILE A 119 2.08 8.34 -4.25
N ASN A 120 2.96 7.43 -4.68
CA ASN A 120 4.00 6.87 -3.81
C ASN A 120 4.93 7.98 -3.26
N GLN A 121 5.38 8.90 -4.11
CA GLN A 121 6.20 10.03 -3.67
C GLN A 121 5.46 10.95 -2.69
N ALA A 122 4.20 11.31 -2.99
CA ALA A 122 3.41 12.20 -2.18
C ALA A 122 3.11 11.61 -0.79
N ARG A 123 2.87 10.30 -0.71
CA ARG A 123 2.64 9.59 0.56
C ARG A 123 3.83 9.73 1.52
N GLY A 124 5.06 9.60 1.03
CA GLY A 124 6.27 9.72 1.86
C GLY A 124 6.70 11.16 2.11
N CYS A 125 6.54 12.03 1.12
CA CYS A 125 7.00 13.42 1.17
C CYS A 125 6.00 14.36 1.88
N THR A 126 4.73 13.98 1.99
CA THR A 126 3.74 14.77 2.72
C THR A 126 3.92 14.56 4.22
N GLY A 127 4.38 15.60 4.92
CA GLY A 127 4.68 15.55 6.36
C GLY A 127 3.50 15.15 7.25
N ARG A 128 2.26 15.41 6.79
CA ARG A 128 1.02 14.99 7.46
C ARG A 128 0.62 13.53 7.22
N ILE A 129 1.37 12.79 6.38
CA ILE A 129 1.12 11.38 6.05
C ILE A 129 2.31 10.51 6.47
N ARG A 130 3.54 10.83 6.03
CA ARG A 130 4.78 10.10 6.38
C ARG A 130 4.68 8.59 6.15
N ASP A 131 4.22 8.19 4.97
CA ASP A 131 4.05 6.78 4.60
C ASP A 131 3.00 6.00 5.39
N ARG A 132 2.24 6.63 6.28
CA ARG A 132 1.17 5.94 6.99
C ARG A 132 0.07 5.48 6.05
N PHE A 133 -0.07 4.16 5.92
CA PHE A 133 -1.08 3.59 5.05
C PHE A 133 -2.50 3.86 5.51
N ASP A 134 -2.77 3.78 6.81
CA ASP A 134 -4.08 4.12 7.36
C ASP A 134 -4.47 5.57 7.05
N TYR A 135 -3.50 6.50 7.07
CA TYR A 135 -3.72 7.89 6.68
C TYR A 135 -3.91 8.03 5.15
N THR A 136 -3.20 7.22 4.36
CA THR A 136 -3.35 7.17 2.91
C THR A 136 -4.75 6.66 2.54
N VAL A 137 -5.22 5.59 3.18
CA VAL A 137 -6.56 5.03 2.96
C VAL A 137 -7.64 6.01 3.39
N GLU A 138 -7.44 6.75 4.49
CA GLU A 138 -8.36 7.84 4.87
C GLU A 138 -8.38 8.96 3.82
N CYS A 139 -7.24 9.30 3.21
CA CYS A 139 -7.23 10.24 2.09
C CYS A 139 -8.03 9.71 0.89
N VAL A 140 -7.95 8.40 0.60
CA VAL A 140 -8.72 7.76 -0.48
C VAL A 140 -10.21 7.77 -0.16
N ARG A 141 -10.61 7.47 1.09
CA ARG A 141 -12.00 7.57 1.55
C ARG A 141 -12.54 8.98 1.33
N ARG A 142 -11.79 10.00 1.75
CA ARG A 142 -12.15 11.41 1.56
C ARG A 142 -12.25 11.80 0.09
N TYR A 143 -11.37 11.27 -0.77
CA TYR A 143 -11.44 11.51 -2.20
C TYR A 143 -12.79 11.09 -2.79
N TYR A 144 -13.26 9.86 -2.49
CA TYR A 144 -14.55 9.38 -2.96
C TYR A 144 -15.75 10.11 -2.34
N LEU A 145 -15.58 10.76 -1.18
CA LEU A 145 -16.61 11.60 -0.56
C LEU A 145 -16.56 13.07 -1.01
N GLY A 146 -15.59 13.46 -1.85
CA GLY A 146 -15.36 14.87 -2.20
C GLY A 146 -14.84 15.73 -1.04
N GLU A 147 -14.28 15.12 -0.01
CA GLU A 147 -13.72 15.77 1.17
C GLU A 147 -12.23 16.12 0.98
N LYS A 148 -11.77 17.15 1.71
CA LYS A 148 -10.36 17.55 1.67
C LYS A 148 -9.47 16.64 2.50
N SER A 149 -8.30 16.33 1.97
CA SER A 149 -7.22 15.60 2.62
C SER A 149 -5.85 16.14 2.19
N PRO A 150 -4.75 15.77 2.89
CA PRO A 150 -3.41 16.16 2.45
C PRO A 150 -3.01 15.67 1.05
N LEU A 151 -3.72 14.68 0.49
CA LEU A 151 -3.44 14.11 -0.83
C LEU A 151 -4.50 14.47 -1.89
N SER A 152 -5.48 15.35 -1.58
CA SER A 152 -6.55 15.72 -2.52
C SER A 152 -6.04 16.12 -3.90
N ASP A 153 -5.11 17.09 -3.97
CA ASP A 153 -4.57 17.54 -5.26
C ASP A 153 -3.82 16.42 -6.01
N VAL A 154 -3.22 15.49 -5.28
CA VAL A 154 -2.51 14.33 -5.86
C VAL A 154 -3.52 13.40 -6.49
N PHE A 155 -4.56 13.01 -5.75
CA PHE A 155 -5.58 12.09 -6.24
C PHE A 155 -6.40 12.68 -7.38
N SER A 156 -6.70 13.98 -7.36
CA SER A 156 -7.35 14.65 -8.49
C SER A 156 -6.54 14.58 -9.80
N ARG A 157 -5.20 14.47 -9.74
CA ARG A 157 -4.37 14.28 -10.95
C ARG A 157 -4.45 12.86 -11.51
N TYR A 158 -4.74 11.89 -10.65
CA TYR A 158 -4.88 10.47 -11.00
C TYR A 158 -6.35 10.04 -10.95
N ALA A 159 -7.27 10.96 -11.27
CA ALA A 159 -8.70 10.71 -11.14
C ALA A 159 -9.16 9.53 -11.99
N ASP A 160 -8.62 9.41 -13.20
CA ASP A 160 -8.82 8.28 -14.12
C ASP A 160 -8.51 6.92 -13.47
N PHE A 161 -7.45 6.83 -12.66
CA PHE A 161 -7.12 5.62 -11.93
C PHE A 161 -8.14 5.33 -10.82
N PHE A 162 -8.60 6.35 -10.08
CA PHE A 162 -9.57 6.15 -9.00
C PHE A 162 -10.99 5.87 -9.53
N GLU A 163 -11.34 6.39 -10.71
CA GLU A 163 -12.61 6.11 -11.39
C GLU A 163 -12.78 4.62 -11.72
N LEU A 164 -11.69 3.87 -11.89
CA LEU A 164 -11.73 2.42 -12.14
C LEU A 164 -12.49 1.63 -11.07
N PHE A 165 -12.61 2.17 -9.86
CA PHE A 165 -13.14 1.46 -8.70
C PHE A 165 -14.53 1.92 -8.26
N ASP A 166 -15.16 2.84 -9.01
CA ASP A 166 -16.46 3.47 -8.75
C ASP A 166 -16.54 4.28 -7.43
N ASP A 167 -16.36 3.62 -6.30
CA ASP A 167 -16.43 4.19 -4.96
C ASP A 167 -15.34 3.66 -4.00
N PHE A 168 -15.35 4.15 -2.76
CA PHE A 168 -14.38 3.71 -1.75
C PHE A 168 -14.49 2.22 -1.44
N ALA A 169 -15.70 1.64 -1.44
CA ALA A 169 -15.89 0.23 -1.17
C ALA A 169 -15.36 -0.63 -2.32
N GLY A 170 -15.53 -0.19 -3.56
CA GLY A 170 -14.94 -0.81 -4.75
C GLY A 170 -13.42 -0.78 -4.71
N TYR A 171 -12.81 0.36 -4.34
CA TYR A 171 -11.36 0.47 -4.15
C TYR A 171 -10.84 -0.51 -3.09
N VAL A 172 -11.49 -0.52 -1.92
CA VAL A 172 -11.13 -1.41 -0.81
C VAL A 172 -11.27 -2.89 -1.20
N LYS A 173 -12.37 -3.27 -1.87
CA LYS A 173 -12.60 -4.65 -2.30
C LYS A 173 -11.60 -5.08 -3.35
N PHE A 174 -11.30 -4.22 -4.33
CA PHE A 174 -10.36 -4.53 -5.39
C PHE A 174 -8.96 -4.80 -4.82
N PHE A 175 -8.46 -3.96 -3.93
CA PHE A 175 -7.11 -4.12 -3.34
C PHE A 175 -7.06 -5.01 -2.09
N LEU A 176 -8.17 -5.65 -1.72
CA LEU A 176 -8.31 -6.53 -0.57
C LEU A 176 -7.91 -5.84 0.76
N LEU A 177 -8.46 -4.64 0.98
CA LEU A 177 -8.13 -3.75 2.11
C LEU A 177 -9.16 -3.77 3.24
N GLN A 178 -10.12 -4.70 3.24
CA GLN A 178 -11.24 -4.71 4.19
C GLN A 178 -10.80 -4.74 5.66
N ASP A 179 -9.57 -5.21 5.95
CA ASP A 179 -9.07 -5.32 7.32
C ASP A 179 -8.62 -3.98 7.92
N ILE A 180 -8.43 -2.93 7.10
CA ILE A 180 -8.09 -1.57 7.55
C ILE A 180 -9.30 -0.63 7.64
N VAL A 181 -10.51 -1.11 7.39
CA VAL A 181 -11.74 -0.28 7.41
C VAL A 181 -12.82 -0.92 8.28
N SER A 182 -13.85 -0.15 8.63
CA SER A 182 -15.08 -0.69 9.21
C SER A 182 -15.82 -1.58 8.20
N THR A 183 -16.66 -2.49 8.70
CA THR A 183 -17.36 -3.48 7.87
C THR A 183 -18.32 -2.87 6.86
N ASP A 184 -18.82 -1.67 7.15
CA ASP A 184 -19.68 -0.84 6.32
C ASP A 184 -18.91 0.17 5.46
N PHE A 185 -17.57 0.13 5.47
CA PHE A 185 -16.68 1.03 4.74
C PHE A 185 -16.78 2.52 5.13
N SER A 186 -17.45 2.85 6.25
CA SER A 186 -17.67 4.24 6.67
C SER A 186 -16.45 4.90 7.31
N SER A 187 -15.52 4.12 7.87
CA SER A 187 -14.36 4.62 8.60
C SER A 187 -13.10 3.77 8.41
N VAL A 188 -11.95 4.39 8.62
CA VAL A 188 -10.64 3.72 8.60
C VAL A 188 -10.22 3.35 10.02
N ARG A 189 -9.61 2.17 10.17
CA ARG A 189 -9.00 1.70 11.42
C ARG A 189 -7.57 2.20 11.49
N PHE A 190 -7.35 3.23 12.30
CA PHE A 190 -6.04 3.84 12.46
C PHE A 190 -5.12 3.03 13.39
N PHE A 191 -3.82 3.06 13.08
CA PHE A 191 -2.77 2.42 13.87
C PHE A 191 -2.38 3.22 15.12
N THR A 192 -2.88 4.46 15.23
CA THR A 192 -2.76 5.33 16.42
C THR A 192 -4.02 6.20 16.49
N PRO A 193 -4.26 6.96 17.58
CA PRO A 193 -5.27 8.01 17.56
C PRO A 193 -5.12 8.91 16.32
N PHE A 194 -6.24 9.22 15.68
CA PHE A 194 -6.31 10.06 14.49
C PHE A 194 -6.74 11.46 14.88
N ASP A 195 -5.98 12.45 14.43
CA ASP A 195 -6.14 13.85 14.79
C ASP A 195 -6.64 14.71 13.62
N ASP A 196 -7.29 14.10 12.62
CA ASP A 196 -7.77 14.81 11.43
C ASP A 196 -6.67 15.53 10.64
N PHE A 197 -5.51 14.86 10.49
CA PHE A 197 -4.34 15.36 9.77
C PHE A 197 -3.76 16.68 10.32
N GLN A 198 -4.02 17.00 11.59
CA GLN A 198 -3.50 18.23 12.20
C GLN A 198 -2.01 18.12 12.54
N SER A 199 -1.51 16.93 12.89
CA SER A 199 -0.09 16.69 13.16
C SER A 199 0.75 16.75 11.88
N THR A 200 1.79 17.58 11.92
CA THR A 200 2.83 17.65 10.87
C THR A 200 3.87 16.53 10.97
N LEU A 201 3.75 15.66 11.98
CA LEU A 201 4.61 14.51 12.21
C LEU A 201 3.82 13.38 12.90
N PRO A 202 3.00 12.63 12.15
CA PRO A 202 2.12 11.59 12.69
C PRO A 202 2.86 10.27 12.95
N ILE A 203 4.05 10.34 13.54
CA ILE A 203 4.85 9.17 13.93
C ILE A 203 4.74 8.94 15.45
N PRO A 204 4.99 7.70 15.93
CA PRO A 204 5.03 7.41 17.36
C PRO A 204 6.03 8.31 18.11
N ARG A 205 5.63 8.86 19.26
CA ARG A 205 6.41 9.84 20.03
C ARG A 205 7.06 9.26 21.28
N SER A 206 6.59 8.09 21.71
CA SER A 206 7.09 7.34 22.86
C SER A 206 7.34 5.87 22.48
N LYS A 207 7.96 5.12 23.41
CA LYS A 207 8.11 3.67 23.28
C LYS A 207 6.76 2.97 23.23
N ASP A 208 5.83 3.38 24.08
CA ASP A 208 4.50 2.77 24.18
C ASP A 208 3.68 3.06 22.92
N ASP A 209 3.72 4.30 22.42
CA ASP A 209 3.09 4.66 21.13
C ASP A 209 3.60 3.77 20.00
N TYR A 210 4.90 3.47 20.01
CA TYR A 210 5.51 2.66 18.96
C TYR A 210 5.11 1.19 19.09
N ILE A 211 5.05 0.65 20.30
CA ILE A 211 4.59 -0.71 20.57
C ILE A 211 3.14 -0.86 20.08
N ASP A 212 2.27 0.09 20.40
CA ASP A 212 0.86 0.10 19.97
C ASP A 212 0.72 0.20 18.45
N TYR A 213 1.44 1.14 17.82
CA TYR A 213 1.49 1.30 16.37
C TYR A 213 1.92 -0.01 15.70
N LYS A 214 3.05 -0.56 16.15
CA LYS A 214 3.64 -1.77 15.58
C LYS A 214 2.69 -2.95 15.70
N SER A 215 2.06 -3.16 16.87
CA SER A 215 1.10 -4.24 17.07
C SER A 215 -0.05 -4.14 16.07
N ARG A 216 -0.70 -2.97 15.95
CA ARG A 216 -1.82 -2.76 15.02
C ARG A 216 -1.42 -2.89 13.56
N ALA A 217 -0.22 -2.44 13.21
CA ALA A 217 0.32 -2.58 11.87
C ALA A 217 0.60 -4.05 11.52
N ILE A 218 1.17 -4.83 12.45
CA ILE A 218 1.37 -6.27 12.30
C ILE A 218 0.02 -7.00 12.15
N ASP A 219 -0.96 -6.66 12.98
CA ASP A 219 -2.31 -7.24 12.91
C ASP A 219 -2.95 -7.00 11.53
N PHE A 220 -2.84 -5.79 11.01
CA PHE A 220 -3.31 -5.46 9.66
C PHE A 220 -2.58 -6.27 8.58
N LEU A 221 -1.25 -6.34 8.61
CA LEU A 221 -0.46 -7.07 7.61
C LEU A 221 -0.82 -8.56 7.60
N ASN A 222 -0.93 -9.18 8.78
CA ASN A 222 -1.35 -10.58 8.92
C ASN A 222 -2.77 -10.80 8.40
N ALA A 223 -3.73 -9.97 8.80
CA ALA A 223 -5.11 -10.09 8.34
C ALA A 223 -5.24 -9.93 6.82
N ARG A 224 -4.51 -8.99 6.24
CA ARG A 224 -4.48 -8.78 4.79
C ARG A 224 -3.81 -9.93 4.04
N ASN A 225 -2.70 -10.47 4.56
CA ASN A 225 -2.08 -11.68 4.01
C ASN A 225 -3.07 -12.86 4.00
N ASP A 226 -3.77 -13.11 5.10
CA ASP A 226 -4.78 -14.16 5.20
C ASP A 226 -5.93 -13.94 4.20
N ARG A 227 -6.36 -12.69 4.01
CA ARG A 227 -7.38 -12.33 3.04
C ARG A 227 -6.92 -12.59 1.60
N ILE A 228 -5.70 -12.17 1.27
CA ILE A 228 -5.08 -12.41 -0.04
C ILE A 228 -4.95 -13.92 -0.31
N GLN A 229 -4.56 -14.70 0.70
CA GLN A 229 -4.48 -16.15 0.58
C GLN A 229 -5.84 -16.78 0.30
N LYS A 230 -6.88 -16.41 1.07
CA LYS A 230 -8.26 -16.89 0.87
C LYS A 230 -8.79 -16.51 -0.51
N TRP A 231 -8.61 -15.25 -0.92
CA TRP A 231 -9.01 -14.78 -2.25
C TRP A 231 -8.30 -15.57 -3.34
N THR A 232 -6.99 -15.81 -3.20
CA THR A 232 -6.21 -16.59 -4.16
C THR A 232 -6.75 -18.02 -4.27
N LEU A 233 -7.00 -18.70 -3.16
CA LEU A 233 -7.54 -20.08 -3.17
C LEU A 233 -8.91 -20.18 -3.87
N GLN A 234 -9.72 -19.13 -3.80
CA GLN A 234 -11.03 -19.06 -4.45
C GLN A 234 -10.95 -18.70 -5.94
N ASN A 235 -9.84 -18.09 -6.39
CA ASN A 235 -9.68 -17.53 -7.73
C ASN A 235 -8.54 -18.16 -8.54
N ILE A 236 -7.84 -19.16 -7.98
CA ILE A 236 -7.06 -20.10 -8.78
C ILE A 236 -8.09 -20.91 -9.60
N LYS A 237 -8.15 -20.61 -10.90
CA LYS A 237 -8.90 -21.42 -11.86
C LYS A 237 -8.48 -22.89 -11.73
N ASN A 238 -9.45 -23.79 -11.63
CA ASN A 238 -9.31 -25.14 -12.17
C ASN A 238 -8.98 -25.06 -13.66
#